data_AF-A0A7Y5E495-F1
#
_entry.id   AF-A0A7Y5E495-F1
#
_cell.length_a   1.000
_cell.length_b   1.000
_cell.length_c   1.000
_cell.angle_alpha   90.00
_cell.angle_beta   90.00
_cell.angle_gamma   90.00
#
_symmetry.space_group_name_H-M   'P 1'
#
loop_
_entity.id
_entity.type
_entity.pdbx_description
1 polymer ?
#
loop_
_entity_poly.entity_id
_entity_poly.type
_entity_poly.pdbx_seq_one_letter_code
_entity_poly.pdbx_strand_id
1 'polypeptide(L)'
;MKKSLQIILLGIFIISLNACTGRNAMIGNDRIYHNFSFNTWEFNGRGDKDTVEIMDFLYGSPNGYAARYFKERGETRGCPQGTNETVNMPRKDLQKLYVKWKDKPTGKVQEVSLDLTKKLPKNFGEDHRMFFSFKRDQLYVYVITPDRRAPDEPPNGPRASDYLKTITIYPEQ
;
A
#
# COMPACT_ATOMS: atom_id res chain seq x y z
N MET A 1 50.74 -38.77 -61.38
CA MET A 1 50.92 -37.34 -61.03
C MET A 1 49.68 -36.57 -61.50
N LYS A 2 48.57 -36.71 -60.76
CA LYS A 2 47.91 -35.69 -59.90
C LYS A 2 47.50 -34.40 -60.65
N LYS A 3 46.31 -34.45 -61.27
CA LYS A 3 45.46 -33.29 -61.53
C LYS A 3 44.70 -32.99 -60.24
N SER A 4 44.93 -31.81 -59.66
CA SER A 4 44.30 -31.36 -58.42
C SER A 4 42.91 -30.79 -58.68
N LEU A 5 41.94 -31.45 -58.04
CA LEU A 5 40.54 -31.10 -57.88
C LEU A 5 40.42 -29.92 -56.89
N GLN A 6 39.77 -28.82 -57.28
CA GLN A 6 39.22 -27.85 -56.34
C GLN A 6 37.87 -27.34 -56.86
N ILE A 7 36.82 -27.97 -56.35
CA ILE A 7 35.44 -27.49 -56.41
C ILE A 7 35.27 -26.64 -55.15
N ILE A 8 35.02 -25.34 -55.30
CA ILE A 8 34.53 -24.49 -54.21
C ILE A 8 33.25 -23.83 -54.70
N LEU A 9 32.13 -24.51 -54.45
CA LEU A 9 30.81 -23.90 -54.39
C LEU A 9 30.73 -23.16 -53.06
N LEU A 10 30.81 -21.83 -53.07
CA LEU A 10 30.42 -21.00 -51.93
C LEU A 10 28.99 -20.52 -52.17
N GLY A 11 28.02 -21.29 -51.67
CA GLY A 11 26.61 -20.90 -51.64
C GLY A 11 26.38 -19.79 -50.63
N ILE A 12 25.99 -18.61 -51.10
CA ILE A 12 25.54 -17.50 -50.27
C ILE A 12 24.06 -17.77 -49.94
N PHE A 13 23.80 -18.38 -48.79
CA PHE A 13 22.46 -18.57 -48.24
C PHE A 13 22.17 -17.39 -47.28
N ILE A 14 21.56 -16.32 -47.82
CA ILE A 14 21.09 -15.18 -46.99
C ILE A 14 19.80 -15.64 -46.30
N ILE A 15 19.90 -16.18 -45.09
CA ILE A 15 18.75 -16.33 -44.20
C ILE A 15 18.53 -14.98 -43.53
N SER A 16 17.50 -14.29 -43.98
CA SER A 16 16.93 -13.11 -43.34
C SER A 16 16.33 -13.49 -41.98
N LEU A 17 17.14 -13.42 -40.91
CA LEU A 17 16.62 -13.31 -39.55
C LEU A 17 16.06 -11.88 -39.37
N ASN A 18 14.84 -11.66 -39.82
CA ASN A 18 13.96 -10.70 -39.15
C ASN A 18 13.54 -11.34 -37.83
N ALA A 19 14.46 -11.37 -36.87
CA ALA A 19 14.07 -11.46 -35.48
C ALA A 19 13.31 -10.16 -35.21
N CYS A 20 11.98 -10.24 -35.25
CA CYS A 20 11.15 -9.30 -34.52
C CYS A 20 11.64 -9.36 -33.08
N THR A 21 12.58 -8.47 -32.72
CA THR A 21 12.78 -8.06 -31.34
C THR A 21 11.55 -7.24 -30.98
N GLY A 22 10.39 -7.90 -30.92
CA GLY A 22 9.40 -7.63 -29.93
C GLY A 22 10.10 -7.89 -28.60
N ARG A 23 10.89 -6.91 -28.16
CA ARG A 23 10.94 -6.61 -26.73
C ARG A 23 9.50 -6.27 -26.39
N ASN A 24 8.72 -7.30 -26.06
CA ASN A 24 7.82 -7.18 -24.94
C ASN A 24 8.72 -6.67 -23.81
N ALA A 25 8.83 -5.35 -23.68
CA ALA A 25 9.13 -4.75 -22.42
C ALA A 25 8.13 -5.42 -21.49
N MET A 26 8.60 -6.33 -20.65
CA MET A 26 7.82 -6.77 -19.52
C MET A 26 7.37 -5.47 -18.86
N ILE A 27 6.09 -5.14 -18.99
CA ILE A 27 5.45 -4.22 -18.08
C ILE A 27 5.55 -4.97 -16.76
N GLY A 28 6.68 -4.76 -16.07
CA GLY A 28 6.92 -5.31 -14.76
C GLY A 28 5.69 -4.97 -13.95
N ASN A 29 5.13 -5.99 -13.31
CA ASN A 29 3.94 -5.87 -12.51
C ASN A 29 4.26 -4.95 -11.32
N ASP A 30 4.23 -3.62 -11.52
CA ASP A 30 4.49 -2.57 -10.49
C ASP A 30 3.27 -2.47 -9.57
N ARG A 31 2.93 -3.62 -9.01
CA ARG A 31 1.92 -3.80 -8.01
C ARG A 31 2.62 -3.97 -6.68
N ILE A 32 2.03 -3.37 -5.67
CA ILE A 32 2.47 -3.49 -4.31
C ILE A 32 1.46 -4.35 -3.56
N TYR A 33 2.00 -5.36 -2.90
CA TYR A 33 1.28 -6.14 -1.93
C TYR A 33 1.57 -5.56 -0.54
N HIS A 34 0.55 -5.27 0.25
CA HIS A 34 0.73 -4.82 1.63
C HIS A 34 -0.59 -4.99 2.39
N ASN A 35 -0.53 -4.81 3.71
CA ASN A 35 -1.74 -4.85 4.53
C ASN A 35 -2.13 -3.44 4.97
N PHE A 36 -3.43 -3.18 5.14
CA PHE A 36 -3.90 -2.05 5.93
C PHE A 36 -4.95 -2.48 6.94
N SER A 37 -5.03 -1.73 8.03
CA SER A 37 -5.99 -1.99 9.09
C SER A 37 -6.48 -0.70 9.75
N PHE A 38 -7.78 -0.64 10.00
CA PHE A 38 -8.38 0.36 10.88
C PHE A 38 -8.65 -0.25 12.25
N ASN A 39 -8.32 0.49 13.31
CA ASN A 39 -8.79 0.24 14.68
C ASN A 39 -9.41 1.53 15.22
N THR A 40 -10.70 1.52 15.57
CA THR A 40 -11.42 2.67 16.17
C THR A 40 -11.03 2.99 17.62
N TRP A 41 -9.90 2.46 18.10
CA TRP A 41 -9.36 2.68 19.45
C TRP A 41 -7.85 2.91 19.41
N GLU A 42 -7.28 3.29 20.55
CA GLU A 42 -5.84 3.60 20.67
C GLU A 42 -4.96 2.37 20.37
N PHE A 43 -3.84 2.61 19.68
CA PHE A 43 -2.94 1.57 19.16
C PHE A 43 -2.40 0.59 20.22
N ASN A 44 -2.28 1.02 21.48
CA ASN A 44 -1.74 0.22 22.58
C ASN A 44 -2.77 -0.78 23.16
N GLY A 45 -3.97 -0.86 22.57
CA GLY A 45 -5.08 -1.69 23.06
C GLY A 45 -5.75 -1.14 24.31
N ARG A 46 -5.37 0.07 24.74
CA ARG A 46 -5.91 0.79 25.90
C ARG A 46 -6.71 1.97 25.36
N GLY A 47 -7.94 1.70 24.96
CA GLY A 47 -8.87 2.72 24.50
C GLY A 47 -10.29 2.16 24.53
N ASP A 48 -11.25 3.05 24.69
CA ASP A 48 -12.66 2.67 24.58
C ASP A 48 -12.99 2.41 23.10
N LYS A 49 -13.36 1.16 22.82
CA LYS A 49 -13.59 0.62 21.48
C LYS A 49 -14.81 1.23 20.80
N ASP A 50 -15.62 1.98 21.53
CA ASP A 50 -16.87 2.55 21.03
C ASP A 50 -16.90 4.07 20.91
N THR A 51 -15.74 4.74 21.00
CA THR A 51 -15.68 6.21 20.94
C THR A 51 -15.67 6.79 19.53
N VAL A 52 -15.28 6.02 18.52
CA VAL A 52 -15.13 6.51 17.14
C VAL A 52 -16.03 5.74 16.18
N GLU A 53 -16.64 6.47 15.26
CA GLU A 53 -17.38 5.95 14.11
C GLU A 53 -16.74 6.42 12.81
N ILE A 54 -16.17 5.51 12.01
CA ILE A 54 -15.70 5.81 10.66
C ILE A 54 -16.94 5.99 9.77
N MET A 55 -17.03 7.11 9.08
CA MET A 55 -18.17 7.47 8.24
C MET A 55 -17.88 7.27 6.76
N ASP A 56 -16.62 7.51 6.35
CA ASP A 56 -16.16 7.36 4.98
C ASP A 56 -14.64 7.20 4.94
N PHE A 57 -14.11 6.53 3.92
CA PHE A 57 -12.68 6.45 3.68
C PHE A 57 -12.34 6.15 2.22
N LEU A 58 -11.15 6.57 1.82
CA LEU A 58 -10.50 6.17 0.58
C LEU A 58 -9.01 5.94 0.84
N TYR A 59 -8.53 4.76 0.48
CA TYR A 59 -7.13 4.39 0.52
C TYR A 59 -6.69 3.93 -0.86
N GLY A 60 -5.97 4.79 -1.58
CA GLY A 60 -5.57 4.60 -2.97
C GLY A 60 -5.93 5.80 -3.85
N SER A 61 -6.33 5.53 -5.10
CA SER A 61 -6.62 6.55 -6.10
C SER A 61 -8.13 6.69 -6.32
N PRO A 62 -8.70 7.91 -6.29
CA PRO A 62 -10.12 8.11 -6.56
C PRO A 62 -10.52 7.65 -7.97
N ASN A 63 -9.61 7.81 -8.93
CA ASN A 63 -9.80 7.49 -10.34
C ASN A 63 -9.14 6.16 -10.76
N GLY A 64 -8.68 5.36 -9.79
CA GLY A 64 -7.98 4.10 -10.02
C GLY A 64 -8.36 3.04 -9.00
N TYR A 65 -7.40 2.18 -8.66
CA TYR A 65 -7.59 1.22 -7.58
C TYR A 65 -7.62 1.95 -6.22
N ALA A 66 -8.63 1.64 -5.40
CA ALA A 66 -8.69 2.09 -4.02
C ALA A 66 -9.54 1.13 -3.19
N ALA A 67 -9.14 0.91 -1.94
CA ALA A 67 -10.06 0.48 -0.91
C ALA A 67 -10.89 1.69 -0.49
N ARG A 68 -12.22 1.61 -0.58
CA ARG A 68 -13.11 2.72 -0.24
C ARG A 68 -14.45 2.20 0.22
N TYR A 69 -15.12 2.98 1.05
CA TYR A 69 -16.52 2.76 1.40
C TYR A 69 -17.42 3.35 0.31
N PHE A 70 -18.51 2.66 -0.06
CA PHE A 70 -19.51 3.19 -0.98
C PHE A 70 -20.89 3.27 -0.32
N LYS A 71 -21.21 4.42 0.26
CA LYS A 71 -22.52 4.63 0.87
C LYS A 71 -23.65 4.49 -0.15
N GLU A 72 -23.46 4.95 -1.38
CA GLU A 72 -24.47 4.89 -2.45
C GLU A 72 -24.69 3.48 -3.01
N ARG A 73 -23.76 2.55 -2.76
CA ARG A 73 -23.90 1.14 -3.17
C ARG A 73 -24.72 0.30 -2.18
N GLY A 74 -25.34 0.94 -1.19
CA GLY A 74 -26.26 0.28 -0.26
C GLY A 74 -25.57 -0.73 0.64
N GLU A 75 -24.30 -0.51 0.99
CA GLU A 75 -23.60 -1.31 1.98
C GLU A 75 -24.36 -1.27 3.31
N THR A 76 -25.16 -2.31 3.57
CA THR A 76 -26.13 -2.40 4.67
C THR A 76 -25.49 -2.37 6.05
N ARG A 77 -24.17 -2.61 6.13
CA ARG A 77 -23.39 -2.65 7.37
C ARG A 77 -22.75 -1.32 7.74
N GLY A 78 -22.95 -0.26 6.95
CA GLY A 78 -22.21 0.99 7.13
C GLY A 78 -20.72 0.83 6.80
N CYS A 79 -19.95 1.89 6.99
CA CYS A 79 -18.50 1.84 6.80
C CYS A 79 -17.88 0.83 7.78
N PRO A 80 -16.88 0.01 7.37
CA PRO A 80 -16.15 -0.84 8.29
C PRO A 80 -15.57 -0.05 9.47
N GLN A 81 -15.85 -0.52 10.70
CA GLN A 81 -15.34 0.07 11.95
C GLN A 81 -14.05 -0.59 12.43
N GLY A 82 -13.60 -1.63 11.73
CA GLY A 82 -12.32 -2.27 11.94
C GLY A 82 -12.03 -3.18 10.76
N THR A 83 -10.78 -3.21 10.31
CA THR A 83 -10.38 -4.01 9.14
C THR A 83 -8.99 -4.58 9.32
N ASN A 84 -8.70 -5.64 8.58
CA ASN A 84 -7.36 -6.13 8.34
C ASN A 84 -7.32 -6.67 6.91
N GLU A 85 -7.11 -5.76 5.97
CA GLU A 85 -7.20 -6.06 4.55
C GLU A 85 -5.82 -6.27 3.97
N THR A 86 -5.74 -7.27 3.11
CA THR A 86 -4.63 -7.45 2.19
C THR A 86 -4.94 -6.70 0.90
N VAL A 87 -4.01 -5.87 0.47
CA VAL A 87 -4.15 -5.08 -0.75
C VAL A 87 -3.09 -5.49 -1.75
N ASN A 88 -3.54 -5.70 -2.98
CA ASN A 88 -2.69 -5.83 -4.14
C ASN A 88 -3.13 -4.75 -5.13
N MET A 89 -2.39 -3.65 -5.24
CA MET A 89 -2.75 -2.51 -6.10
C MET A 89 -1.56 -2.02 -6.93
N PRO A 90 -1.78 -1.39 -8.10
CA PRO A 90 -0.70 -0.68 -8.80
C PRO A 90 -0.08 0.38 -7.89
N ARG A 91 1.26 0.46 -7.83
CA ARG A 91 1.96 1.46 -7.00
C ARG A 91 1.51 2.87 -7.32
N LYS A 92 1.32 3.17 -8.61
CA LYS A 92 0.81 4.46 -9.09
C LYS A 92 -0.53 4.86 -8.47
N ASP A 93 -1.34 3.90 -7.99
CA ASP A 93 -2.65 4.17 -7.41
C ASP A 93 -2.58 4.42 -5.90
N LEU A 94 -1.45 4.12 -5.23
CA LEU A 94 -1.26 4.44 -3.81
C LEU A 94 -0.89 5.91 -3.60
N GLN A 95 -1.88 6.79 -3.80
CA GLN A 95 -1.66 8.24 -3.80
C GLN A 95 -2.24 8.94 -2.57
N LYS A 96 -3.41 8.49 -2.09
CA LYS A 96 -4.20 9.24 -1.12
C LYS A 96 -4.71 8.35 0.01
N LEU A 97 -4.70 8.92 1.21
CA LEU A 97 -5.56 8.47 2.31
C LEU A 97 -6.57 9.59 2.59
N TYR A 98 -7.85 9.27 2.54
CA TYR A 98 -8.93 10.10 3.06
C TYR A 98 -9.67 9.29 4.12
N VAL A 99 -9.99 9.94 5.25
CA VAL A 99 -10.78 9.33 6.31
C VAL A 99 -11.68 10.40 6.90
N LYS A 100 -12.96 10.07 7.08
CA LYS A 100 -13.95 10.87 7.79
C LYS A 100 -14.50 10.06 8.94
N TRP A 101 -14.53 10.66 10.14
CA TRP A 101 -14.99 9.98 11.34
C TRP A 101 -15.72 10.92 12.29
N LYS A 102 -16.52 10.33 13.17
CA LYS A 102 -17.24 10.99 14.25
C LYS A 102 -16.70 10.52 15.59
N ASP A 103 -16.37 11.47 16.46
CA ASP A 103 -16.17 11.21 17.89
C ASP A 103 -17.57 11.09 18.53
N LYS A 104 -17.99 9.86 18.88
CA LYS A 104 -19.36 9.59 19.35
C LYS A 104 -19.72 10.36 20.63
N PRO A 105 -18.83 10.46 21.65
CA PRO A 105 -19.11 11.23 22.88
C PRO A 105 -19.44 12.69 22.63
N THR A 106 -18.71 13.37 21.74
CA THR A 106 -18.90 14.82 21.48
C THR A 106 -19.82 15.09 20.30
N GLY A 107 -20.03 14.09 19.44
CA GLY A 107 -20.71 14.23 18.16
C GLY A 107 -19.89 14.95 17.09
N LYS A 108 -18.65 15.36 17.37
CA LYS A 108 -17.79 16.10 16.44
C LYS A 108 -17.42 15.22 15.24
N VAL A 109 -17.66 15.73 14.04
CA VAL A 109 -17.27 15.08 12.77
C VAL A 109 -16.02 15.75 12.24
N GLN A 110 -15.08 14.93 11.78
CA GLN A 110 -13.78 15.38 11.28
C GLN A 110 -13.38 14.57 10.06
N GLU A 111 -12.50 15.14 9.26
CA GLU A 111 -11.92 14.46 8.11
C GLU A 111 -10.47 14.87 7.89
N VAL A 112 -9.69 13.94 7.35
CA VAL A 112 -8.30 14.14 6.97
C VAL A 112 -8.07 13.60 5.57
N SER A 113 -7.21 14.31 4.83
CA SER A 113 -6.74 13.90 3.51
C SER A 113 -5.21 14.01 3.48
N LEU A 114 -4.52 12.89 3.26
CA LEU A 114 -3.07 12.79 3.19
C LEU A 114 -2.63 12.42 1.77
N ASP A 115 -1.60 13.11 1.29
CA ASP A 115 -0.82 12.74 0.11
C ASP A 115 0.23 11.68 0.51
N LEU A 116 -0.04 10.43 0.19
CA LEU A 116 0.81 9.30 0.54
C LEU A 116 2.10 9.25 -0.30
N THR A 117 2.10 9.87 -1.47
CA THR A 117 3.28 9.88 -2.37
C THR A 117 4.48 10.57 -1.74
N LYS A 118 4.22 11.49 -0.79
CA LYS A 118 5.25 12.24 -0.05
C LYS A 118 5.56 11.68 1.33
N LYS A 119 4.69 10.82 1.86
CA LYS A 119 4.73 10.36 3.25
C LYS A 119 5.24 8.93 3.41
N LEU A 120 5.10 8.10 2.37
CA LEU A 120 5.53 6.72 2.44
C LEU A 120 7.04 6.58 2.19
N PRO A 121 7.70 5.61 2.85
CA PRO A 121 9.06 5.22 2.50
C PRO A 121 9.19 4.86 1.03
N LYS A 122 10.35 5.18 0.41
CA LYS A 122 10.60 4.86 -1.01
C LYS A 122 10.48 3.37 -1.33
N ASN A 123 10.80 2.52 -0.34
CA ASN A 123 10.71 1.06 -0.42
C ASN A 123 9.38 0.50 0.09
N PHE A 124 8.36 1.32 0.30
CA PHE A 124 7.04 0.83 0.72
C PHE A 124 6.50 -0.19 -0.29
N GLY A 125 6.01 -1.32 0.21
CA GLY A 125 5.55 -2.43 -0.60
C GLY A 125 5.33 -3.67 0.25
N GLU A 126 5.82 -4.80 -0.25
CA GLU A 126 5.73 -6.09 0.42
C GLU A 126 6.25 -6.01 1.87
N ASP A 127 5.61 -6.77 2.75
CA ASP A 127 5.84 -6.83 4.20
C ASP A 127 5.61 -5.54 5.00
N HIS A 128 5.20 -4.43 4.37
CA HIS A 128 4.76 -3.25 5.09
C HIS A 128 3.29 -3.37 5.48
N ARG A 129 2.94 -2.70 6.58
CA ARG A 129 1.55 -2.56 7.01
C ARG A 129 1.22 -1.10 7.30
N MET A 130 0.14 -0.63 6.71
CA MET A 130 -0.52 0.59 7.15
C MET A 130 -1.38 0.28 8.37
N PHE A 131 -1.24 1.09 9.41
CA PHE A 131 -2.06 0.97 10.60
C PHE A 131 -2.68 2.32 10.93
N PHE A 132 -4.00 2.36 11.01
CA PHE A 132 -4.79 3.54 11.32
C PHE A 132 -5.42 3.35 12.70
N SER A 133 -5.16 4.27 13.62
CA SER A 133 -5.77 4.25 14.95
C SER A 133 -6.28 5.61 15.35
N PHE A 134 -7.27 5.63 16.23
CA PHE A 134 -7.87 6.87 16.69
C PHE A 134 -7.66 7.05 18.19
N LYS A 135 -7.47 8.30 18.58
CA LYS A 135 -7.56 8.75 19.96
C LYS A 135 -8.52 9.93 20.00
N ARG A 136 -9.80 9.64 20.32
CA ARG A 136 -10.89 10.62 20.26
C ARG A 136 -10.93 11.33 18.90
N ASP A 137 -10.59 12.60 18.89
CA ASP A 137 -10.67 13.48 17.75
C ASP A 137 -9.38 13.49 16.90
N GLN A 138 -8.36 12.70 17.25
CA GLN A 138 -7.12 12.58 16.47
C GLN A 138 -7.01 11.23 15.76
N LEU A 139 -6.74 11.25 14.45
CA LEU A 139 -6.28 10.10 13.67
C LEU A 139 -4.76 9.98 13.79
N TYR A 140 -4.26 8.77 13.97
CA TYR A 140 -2.86 8.41 13.85
C TYR A 140 -2.69 7.43 12.70
N VAL A 141 -1.67 7.67 11.89
CA VAL A 141 -1.33 6.83 10.73
C VAL A 141 0.11 6.39 10.84
N TYR A 142 0.30 5.07 10.80
CA TYR A 142 1.59 4.43 10.95
C TYR A 142 1.92 3.56 9.74
N VAL A 143 3.20 3.50 9.42
CA VAL A 143 3.81 2.50 8.55
C VAL A 143 4.65 1.57 9.43
N ILE A 144 4.21 0.33 9.58
CA ILE A 144 4.97 -0.73 10.24
C ILE A 144 5.88 -1.35 9.17
N THR A 145 7.19 -1.36 9.42
CA THR A 145 8.20 -1.89 8.48
C THR A 145 8.54 -3.34 8.85
N PRO A 146 9.16 -4.12 7.93
CA PRO A 146 9.63 -5.47 8.26
C PRO A 146 10.84 -5.49 9.21
N ASP A 147 11.47 -4.34 9.45
CA ASP A 147 12.69 -4.26 10.25
C ASP A 147 12.39 -4.41 11.74
N ARG A 148 13.28 -5.08 12.47
CA ARG A 148 13.22 -5.12 13.93
C ARG A 148 13.51 -3.75 14.52
N ARG A 149 12.72 -3.35 15.51
CA ARG A 149 13.01 -2.17 16.33
C ARG A 149 14.31 -2.40 17.12
N ALA A 150 15.14 -1.36 17.27
CA ALA A 150 16.31 -1.46 18.11
C ALA A 150 15.92 -1.71 19.59
N PRO A 151 16.75 -2.39 20.40
CA PRO A 151 16.42 -2.67 21.81
C PRO A 151 16.20 -1.42 22.67
N ASP A 152 16.87 -0.32 22.34
CA ASP A 152 16.84 0.96 23.04
C ASP A 152 15.80 1.95 22.49
N GLU A 153 15.27 1.70 21.29
CA GLU A 153 14.20 2.50 20.70
C GLU A 153 12.86 2.19 21.40
N PRO A 154 12.06 3.18 21.85
CA PRO A 154 10.77 2.90 22.47
C PRO A 154 9.75 2.36 21.44
N PRO A 155 8.80 1.50 21.84
CA PRO A 155 7.70 1.09 20.98
C PRO A 155 6.93 2.27 20.38
N ASN A 156 6.66 2.21 19.08
CA ASN A 156 5.81 3.15 18.37
C ASN A 156 4.71 2.39 17.62
N GLY A 157 3.45 2.82 17.77
CA GLY A 157 2.31 2.15 17.14
C GLY A 157 1.90 0.84 17.83
N PRO A 158 1.20 -0.07 17.13
CA PRO A 158 0.38 -1.09 17.76
C PRO A 158 1.17 -2.11 18.57
N ARG A 159 0.64 -2.48 19.75
CA ARG A 159 1.26 -3.45 20.67
C ARG A 159 1.57 -4.80 20.00
N ALA A 160 0.72 -5.25 19.09
CA ALA A 160 0.90 -6.53 18.40
C ALA A 160 2.16 -6.59 17.52
N SER A 161 2.75 -5.44 17.19
CA SER A 161 3.97 -5.34 16.38
C SER A 161 4.99 -4.39 17.02
N ASP A 162 4.99 -4.27 18.34
CA ASP A 162 5.91 -3.38 19.08
C ASP A 162 7.39 -3.78 18.97
N TYR A 163 7.67 -4.98 18.46
CA TYR A 163 9.00 -5.48 18.14
C TYR A 163 9.50 -5.05 16.75
N LEU A 164 8.64 -4.46 15.91
CA LEU A 164 8.99 -3.93 14.59
C LEU A 164 9.18 -2.42 14.65
N LYS A 165 10.00 -1.92 13.74
CA LYS A 165 10.16 -0.49 13.52
C LYS A 165 8.86 0.06 12.92
N THR A 166 8.41 1.18 13.47
CA THR A 166 7.17 1.84 13.05
C THR A 166 7.41 3.32 12.84
N ILE A 167 6.99 3.82 11.68
CA ILE A 167 7.09 5.23 11.29
C ILE A 167 5.72 5.86 11.43
N THR A 168 5.61 6.94 12.20
CA THR A 168 4.40 7.77 12.26
C THR A 168 4.41 8.73 11.08
N ILE A 169 3.39 8.66 10.21
CA ILE A 169 3.27 9.57 9.05
C ILE A 169 2.19 10.65 9.24
N TYR A 170 1.34 10.48 10.25
CA TYR A 170 0.37 11.46 10.71
C TYR A 170 -0.02 11.22 12.19
N PRO A 171 -0.19 12.27 13.03
CA PRO A 171 0.10 13.68 12.74
C PRO A 171 1.57 13.92 12.40
N GLU A 172 1.86 15.06 11.78
CA GLU A 172 3.25 15.48 11.52
C GLU A 172 3.92 15.81 12.87
N GLN A 173 5.21 15.48 12.99
CA GLN A 173 6.02 15.77 14.18
C GLN A 173 6.70 17.13 14.04
#